data_AF-A0A1E1F5P9-F1
#
_entry.id   AF-A0A1E1F5P9-F1
#
_cell.length_a   1.000
_cell.length_b   1.000
_cell.length_c   1.000
_cell.angle_alpha   90.00
_cell.angle_beta   90.00
_cell.angle_gamma   90.00
#
_symmetry.space_group_name_H-M   'P 1'
#
loop_
_entity.id
_entity.type
_entity.pdbx_description
1 polymer ?
#
loop_
_entity_poly.entity_id
_entity_poly.type
_entity_poly.pdbx_seq_one_letter_code
_entity_poly.pdbx_strand_id
1 'polypeptide(L)'
;MSISIQDERKNRIDRFKFSADLKKKILDTDRCFILGMGPSINKLDPEQLQNELCIGVNFIYKTEFRPDILCIVDRQRVDKDNFKKAKKIFALEHVLREKSHLFKDIDHEKFDFSIKYHMPFSKSWFNVSEFDKNLETVYFGGSVITDLSIPLAVYLGIKKIFIAGLDGFDAFPNSHAGNASHVLEVLPPTEYLRYQQKIKSLATEHGAKIYNISAGCLSGGFDKVNPGNFGISAVRRSYNHEIKGKFFALGRDSCVCEKPYPEKPIYLIKRLKDNFHLRHRRGVLFFEKMDGNDQKEDFLWKIEPSFYDKKWVSFISYNVPTHYVTSIDHLSNFKLNRFEGIYNTYFSSFQPYTLRQHAEERAEKNAMLMDIEKMKQMVGHQLNYADARS
;
A
#
# COMPACT_ATOMS: atom_id res chain seq x y z
N MET A 1 -5.17 13.94 37.96
CA MET A 1 -5.66 14.70 36.79
C MET A 1 -5.43 13.85 35.56
N SER A 2 -6.37 13.84 34.60
CA SER A 2 -6.12 13.17 33.31
C SER A 2 -5.03 13.95 32.57
N ILE A 3 -4.12 13.23 31.90
CA ILE A 3 -3.02 13.83 31.17
C ILE A 3 -3.53 14.20 29.77
N SER A 4 -3.50 15.49 29.47
CA SER A 4 -3.98 16.12 28.23
C SER A 4 -2.87 16.30 27.20
N ILE A 5 -3.24 16.47 25.93
CA ILE A 5 -2.35 16.76 24.80
C ILE A 5 -1.54 18.05 25.00
N GLN A 6 -2.03 18.96 25.85
CA GLN A 6 -1.38 20.21 26.22
C GLN A 6 -0.27 20.03 27.28
N ASP A 7 -0.26 18.90 27.99
CA ASP A 7 0.77 18.62 28.97
C ASP A 7 2.13 18.33 28.32
N GLU A 8 3.20 18.46 29.11
CA GLU A 8 4.54 18.14 28.66
C GLU A 8 4.60 16.76 28.00
N ARG A 9 5.31 16.69 26.85
CA ARG A 9 5.46 15.46 26.06
C ARG A 9 5.89 14.26 26.91
N LYS A 10 6.79 14.48 27.87
CA LYS A 10 7.26 13.45 28.79
C LYS A 10 6.13 12.88 29.65
N ASN A 11 5.28 13.72 30.23
CA ASN A 11 4.15 13.29 31.06
C ASN A 11 3.14 12.48 30.24
N ARG A 12 2.84 12.94 29.01
CA ARG A 12 1.97 12.22 28.06
C ARG A 12 2.49 10.82 27.72
N ILE A 13 3.81 10.68 27.52
CA ILE A 13 4.46 9.40 27.20
C ILE A 13 4.50 8.48 28.43
N ASP A 14 4.77 9.04 29.61
CA ASP A 14 4.90 8.28 30.87
C ASP A 14 3.61 7.58 31.26
N ARG A 15 2.46 8.14 30.88
CA ARG A 15 1.15 7.51 31.02
C ARG A 15 1.08 6.09 30.46
N PHE A 16 1.69 5.83 29.31
CA PHE A 16 1.49 4.58 28.56
C PHE A 16 2.48 3.47 28.95
N LYS A 17 3.39 3.74 29.90
CA LYS A 17 4.38 2.78 30.40
C LYS A 17 5.14 2.07 29.25
N PHE A 18 5.63 2.85 28.30
CA PHE A 18 6.48 2.29 27.24
C PHE A 18 7.78 1.72 27.84
N SER A 19 8.37 0.73 27.18
CA SER A 19 9.72 0.28 27.49
C SER A 19 10.72 1.45 27.37
N ALA A 20 11.83 1.40 28.12
CA ALA A 20 12.79 2.49 28.18
C ALA A 20 13.34 2.88 26.80
N ASP A 21 13.62 1.90 25.94
CA ASP A 21 14.09 2.11 24.56
C ASP A 21 13.03 2.81 23.69
N LEU A 22 11.77 2.39 23.78
CA LEU A 22 10.68 2.99 23.00
C LEU A 22 10.36 4.40 23.51
N LYS A 23 10.34 4.61 24.83
CA LYS A 23 10.18 5.94 25.43
C LYS A 23 11.26 6.90 24.92
N LYS A 24 12.52 6.48 24.94
CA LYS A 24 13.63 7.28 24.41
C LYS A 24 13.43 7.58 22.92
N LYS A 25 13.13 6.55 22.11
CA LYS A 25 12.88 6.70 20.67
C LYS A 25 11.76 7.69 20.35
N ILE A 26 10.66 7.67 21.11
CA ILE A 26 9.56 8.63 20.95
C ILE A 26 10.02 10.04 21.33
N LEU A 27 10.74 10.23 22.44
CA LEU A 27 11.20 11.55 22.88
C LEU A 27 12.21 12.18 21.93
N ASP A 28 13.09 11.37 21.33
CA ASP A 28 14.21 11.82 20.49
C ASP A 28 13.80 12.10 19.02
N THR A 29 12.54 11.81 18.63
CA THR A 29 12.06 12.03 17.25
C THR A 29 10.90 13.02 17.16
N ASP A 30 10.87 13.76 16.07
CA ASP A 30 9.74 14.59 15.65
C ASP A 30 8.93 13.97 14.50
N ARG A 31 9.34 12.80 14.01
CA ARG A 31 8.64 12.11 12.91
C ARG A 31 8.29 10.67 13.24
N CYS A 32 7.21 10.20 12.62
CA CYS A 32 6.84 8.80 12.63
C CYS A 32 6.33 8.32 11.26
N PHE A 33 6.29 7.00 11.11
CA PHE A 33 5.76 6.32 9.95
C PHE A 33 4.57 5.48 10.36
N ILE A 34 3.39 5.82 9.85
CA ILE A 34 2.20 5.01 9.99
C ILE A 34 2.16 4.03 8.82
N LEU A 35 2.18 2.74 9.15
CA LEU A 35 2.23 1.63 8.22
C LEU A 35 0.83 1.04 8.08
N GLY A 36 0.17 1.41 6.98
CA GLY A 36 -1.10 0.86 6.54
C GLY A 36 -0.95 -0.55 5.98
N MET A 37 -2.04 -1.05 5.40
CA MET A 37 -2.09 -2.39 4.80
C MET A 37 -2.22 -2.37 3.29
N GLY A 38 -2.27 -1.21 2.64
CA GLY A 38 -2.38 -1.14 1.19
C GLY A 38 -1.17 -1.79 0.47
N PRO A 39 -1.38 -2.40 -0.71
CA PRO A 39 -0.33 -3.09 -1.48
C PRO A 39 0.96 -2.30 -1.74
N SER A 40 0.92 -0.96 -1.78
CA SER A 40 2.14 -0.15 -1.96
C SER A 40 3.14 -0.30 -0.83
N ILE A 41 2.75 -0.84 0.33
CA ILE A 41 3.69 -1.17 1.40
C ILE A 41 4.76 -2.20 0.97
N ASN A 42 4.45 -3.06 -0.01
CA ASN A 42 5.40 -4.03 -0.57
C ASN A 42 6.55 -3.37 -1.34
N LYS A 43 6.39 -2.10 -1.74
CA LYS A 43 7.44 -1.30 -2.37
C LYS A 43 8.43 -0.73 -1.36
N LEU A 44 8.14 -0.86 -0.07
CA LEU A 44 8.98 -0.33 0.98
C LEU A 44 9.91 -1.42 1.54
N ASP A 45 11.08 -0.98 1.97
CA ASP A 45 12.08 -1.77 2.66
C ASP A 45 11.95 -1.56 4.17
N PRO A 46 11.60 -2.62 4.94
CA PRO A 46 11.55 -2.56 6.39
C PRO A 46 12.86 -2.14 7.06
N GLU A 47 14.01 -2.51 6.50
CA GLU A 47 15.32 -2.21 7.11
C GLU A 47 15.59 -0.71 7.17
N GLN A 48 15.01 0.04 6.24
CA GLN A 48 15.20 1.49 6.11
C GLN A 48 14.35 2.26 7.11
N LEU A 49 13.36 1.62 7.73
CA LEU A 49 12.52 2.19 8.78
C LEU A 49 12.86 1.67 10.18
N GLN A 50 13.90 0.84 10.35
CA GLN A 50 14.22 0.23 11.65
C GLN A 50 14.55 1.27 12.73
N ASN A 51 15.19 2.38 12.34
CA ASN A 51 15.56 3.47 13.23
C ASN A 51 14.44 4.51 13.38
N GLU A 52 13.37 4.42 12.58
CA GLU A 52 12.24 5.34 12.61
C GLU A 52 11.16 4.87 13.58
N LEU A 53 10.44 5.80 14.21
CA LEU A 53 9.27 5.43 15.00
C LEU A 53 8.16 4.93 14.07
N CYS A 54 7.84 3.64 14.16
CA CYS A 54 6.85 3.00 13.29
C CYS A 54 5.56 2.66 14.06
N ILE A 55 4.42 3.07 13.52
CA ILE A 55 3.08 2.73 14.01
C ILE A 55 2.39 1.87 12.96
N GLY A 56 2.20 0.58 13.23
CA GLY A 56 1.46 -0.32 12.36
C GLY A 56 -0.03 -0.37 12.70
N VAL A 57 -0.83 -0.88 11.78
CA VAL A 57 -2.28 -1.06 11.98
C VAL A 57 -2.73 -2.49 11.71
N ASN A 58 -3.73 -2.97 12.47
CA ASN A 58 -4.45 -4.24 12.21
C ASN A 58 -3.50 -5.41 11.89
N PHE A 59 -3.64 -6.04 10.72
CA PHE A 59 -2.92 -7.25 10.30
C PHE A 59 -1.50 -7.00 9.79
N ILE A 60 -0.78 -6.04 10.39
CA ILE A 60 0.58 -5.70 9.96
C ILE A 60 1.52 -6.91 10.00
N TYR A 61 1.21 -7.95 10.79
CA TYR A 61 1.93 -9.23 10.80
C TYR A 61 2.03 -9.92 9.44
N LYS A 62 1.13 -9.63 8.51
CA LYS A 62 1.19 -10.17 7.14
C LYS A 62 2.29 -9.53 6.29
N THR A 63 2.86 -8.43 6.76
CA THR A 63 3.98 -7.73 6.11
C THR A 63 5.31 -8.06 6.79
N GLU A 64 6.44 -7.65 6.22
CA GLU A 64 7.76 -7.82 6.84
C GLU A 64 8.04 -6.79 7.94
N PHE A 65 7.20 -5.76 8.06
CA PHE A 65 7.38 -4.68 9.02
C PHE A 65 7.18 -5.15 10.46
N ARG A 66 8.01 -4.59 11.35
CA ARG A 66 7.95 -4.76 12.80
C ARG A 66 7.80 -3.37 13.43
N PRO A 67 6.57 -2.85 13.55
CA PRO A 67 6.39 -1.50 14.07
C PRO A 67 6.74 -1.45 15.56
N ASP A 68 7.06 -0.27 16.08
CA ASP A 68 7.23 -0.09 17.51
C ASP A 68 5.86 -0.14 18.23
N ILE A 69 4.85 0.48 17.61
CA ILE A 69 3.49 0.57 18.14
C ILE A 69 2.53 -0.10 17.15
N LEU A 70 1.56 -0.86 17.64
CA LEU A 70 0.47 -1.40 16.83
C LEU A 70 -0.87 -0.86 17.31
N CYS A 71 -1.66 -0.29 16.40
CA CYS A 71 -3.01 0.17 16.66
C CYS A 71 -4.04 -0.83 16.10
N ILE A 72 -5.02 -1.21 16.94
CA ILE A 72 -6.11 -2.12 16.56
C ILE A 72 -7.44 -1.53 17.04
N VAL A 73 -8.32 -1.22 16.10
CA VAL A 73 -9.68 -0.73 16.42
C VAL A 73 -10.77 -1.71 16.01
N ASP A 74 -10.48 -2.63 15.08
CA ASP A 74 -11.43 -3.62 14.59
C ASP A 74 -11.20 -4.98 15.29
N ARG A 75 -12.23 -5.44 16.00
CA ARG A 75 -12.24 -6.73 16.68
C ARG A 75 -11.99 -7.92 15.76
N GLN A 76 -12.35 -7.84 14.49
CA GLN A 76 -12.10 -8.91 13.51
C GLN A 76 -10.62 -8.95 13.08
N ARG A 77 -9.84 -7.93 13.44
CA ARG A 77 -8.44 -7.77 13.03
C ARG A 77 -7.43 -8.06 14.13
N VAL A 78 -7.88 -8.69 15.22
CA VAL A 78 -7.03 -9.15 16.32
C VAL A 78 -6.47 -10.54 15.98
N ASP A 79 -5.14 -10.66 16.04
CA ASP A 79 -4.42 -11.90 15.74
C ASP A 79 -3.21 -12.01 16.70
N LYS A 80 -2.91 -13.22 17.21
CA LYS A 80 -1.77 -13.42 18.12
C LYS A 80 -0.42 -13.17 17.44
N ASP A 81 -0.31 -13.37 16.14
CA ASP A 81 0.94 -13.16 15.41
C ASP A 81 1.29 -11.67 15.25
N ASN A 82 0.30 -10.78 15.29
CA ASN A 82 0.51 -9.35 15.43
C ASN A 82 1.26 -9.01 16.72
N PHE A 83 0.94 -9.68 17.81
CA PHE A 83 1.46 -9.33 19.12
C PHE A 83 2.98 -9.56 19.20
N LYS A 84 3.53 -10.47 18.38
CA LYS A 84 4.96 -10.74 18.30
C LYS A 84 5.75 -9.67 17.53
N LYS A 85 5.09 -8.84 16.71
CA LYS A 85 5.77 -7.88 15.82
C LYS A 85 5.89 -6.47 16.38
N ALA A 86 5.05 -6.09 17.33
CA ALA A 86 5.05 -4.76 17.94
C ALA A 86 5.78 -4.74 19.28
N LYS A 87 6.16 -3.57 19.80
CA LYS A 87 6.65 -3.41 21.19
C LYS A 87 5.57 -2.93 22.14
N LYS A 88 4.65 -2.10 21.67
CA LYS A 88 3.44 -1.67 22.39
C LYS A 88 2.21 -1.82 21.50
N ILE A 89 1.07 -2.17 22.07
CA ILE A 89 -0.18 -2.39 21.33
C ILE A 89 -1.28 -1.53 21.95
N PHE A 90 -1.89 -0.66 21.16
CA PHE A 90 -3.07 0.12 21.52
C PHE A 90 -4.28 -0.53 20.89
N ALA A 91 -5.19 -1.01 21.73
CA ALA A 91 -6.46 -1.59 21.29
C ALA A 91 -7.62 -0.96 22.06
N LEU A 92 -8.77 -0.85 21.40
CA LEU A 92 -9.97 -0.32 22.05
C LEU A 92 -10.48 -1.27 23.13
N GLU A 93 -10.95 -0.72 24.26
CA GLU A 93 -11.43 -1.48 25.41
C GLU A 93 -12.41 -2.62 25.03
N HIS A 94 -13.37 -2.32 24.15
CA HIS A 94 -14.39 -3.28 23.72
C HIS A 94 -13.84 -4.44 22.88
N VAL A 95 -12.81 -4.18 22.05
CA VAL A 95 -12.15 -5.20 21.22
C VAL A 95 -11.59 -6.30 22.12
N LEU A 96 -11.03 -5.90 23.26
CA LEU A 96 -10.41 -6.80 24.22
C LEU A 96 -11.44 -7.57 25.00
N ARG A 97 -12.51 -6.92 25.45
CA ARG A 97 -13.59 -7.60 26.17
C ARG A 97 -14.11 -8.78 25.36
N GLU A 98 -14.29 -8.60 24.06
CA GLU A 98 -14.74 -9.65 23.15
C GLU A 98 -13.65 -10.67 22.79
N LYS A 99 -12.39 -10.25 22.74
CA LYS A 99 -11.27 -11.10 22.32
C LYS A 99 -10.39 -11.61 23.46
N SER A 100 -10.80 -11.41 24.72
CA SER A 100 -10.03 -11.68 25.95
C SER A 100 -9.40 -13.08 26.01
N HIS A 101 -10.05 -14.08 25.43
CA HIS A 101 -9.52 -15.44 25.29
C HIS A 101 -8.19 -15.53 24.51
N LEU A 102 -7.90 -14.58 23.61
CA LEU A 102 -6.63 -14.48 22.90
C LEU A 102 -5.49 -13.92 23.75
N PHE A 103 -5.80 -13.38 24.94
CA PHE A 103 -4.85 -12.64 25.78
C PHE A 103 -4.41 -13.40 27.04
N LYS A 104 -4.79 -14.69 27.18
CA LYS A 104 -4.47 -15.46 28.40
C LYS A 104 -2.98 -15.70 28.64
N ASP A 105 -2.20 -15.88 27.58
CA ASP A 105 -0.78 -16.29 27.65
C ASP A 105 0.16 -15.22 27.10
N ILE A 106 -0.23 -13.95 27.19
CA ILE A 106 0.57 -12.85 26.65
C ILE A 106 0.89 -11.82 27.71
N ASP A 107 2.04 -11.17 27.55
CA ASP A 107 2.45 -10.07 28.40
C ASP A 107 1.46 -8.89 28.28
N HIS A 108 0.69 -8.64 29.34
CA HIS A 108 -0.31 -7.59 29.39
C HIS A 108 0.31 -6.18 29.47
N GLU A 109 1.56 -6.02 29.92
CA GLU A 109 2.22 -4.71 30.00
C GLU A 109 2.47 -4.11 28.61
N LYS A 110 2.59 -5.00 27.62
CA LYS A 110 2.69 -4.65 26.20
C LYS A 110 1.47 -3.91 25.66
N PHE A 111 0.34 -4.02 26.35
CA PHE A 111 -0.90 -3.48 25.85
C PHE A 111 -1.33 -2.22 26.59
N ASP A 112 -1.97 -1.32 25.85
CA ASP A 112 -2.74 -0.22 26.39
C ASP A 112 -4.20 -0.38 25.97
N PHE A 113 -5.06 -0.31 26.97
CA PHE A 113 -6.49 -0.59 26.90
C PHE A 113 -7.33 0.59 27.40
N SER A 114 -6.68 1.74 27.65
CA SER A 114 -7.32 2.91 28.25
C SER A 114 -8.21 3.67 27.27
N ILE A 115 -8.12 3.35 25.98
CA ILE A 115 -8.83 4.04 24.91
C ILE A 115 -10.17 3.36 24.63
N LYS A 116 -11.25 4.14 24.73
CA LYS A 116 -12.63 3.73 24.53
C LYS A 116 -13.16 4.23 23.20
N TYR A 117 -14.32 3.72 22.82
CA TYR A 117 -15.07 4.26 21.69
C TYR A 117 -15.85 5.50 22.14
N HIS A 118 -15.88 6.57 21.34
CA HIS A 118 -16.71 7.73 21.62
C HIS A 118 -18.18 7.41 21.32
N MET A 119 -18.99 7.27 22.37
CA MET A 119 -20.44 7.08 22.28
C MET A 119 -21.16 8.42 22.43
N PRO A 120 -22.30 8.63 21.73
CA PRO A 120 -23.06 7.63 20.98
C PRO A 120 -22.55 7.42 19.55
N PHE A 121 -22.74 6.20 19.01
CA PHE A 121 -22.68 5.87 17.57
C PHE A 121 -23.57 6.79 16.69
N SER A 122 -24.39 7.66 17.30
CA SER A 122 -25.29 8.61 16.63
C SER A 122 -24.64 9.94 16.26
N LYS A 123 -23.46 10.28 16.78
CA LYS A 123 -22.69 11.40 16.21
C LYS A 123 -22.09 10.90 14.91
N SER A 124 -22.67 11.35 13.81
CA SER A 124 -22.08 11.20 12.49
C SER A 124 -20.57 11.49 12.55
N TRP A 125 -19.76 10.58 12.01
CA TRP A 125 -18.30 10.74 11.88
C TRP A 125 -17.89 12.03 11.14
N PHE A 126 -18.82 12.72 10.48
CA PHE A 126 -18.62 14.07 9.92
C PHE A 126 -18.49 15.17 10.97
N ASN A 127 -18.88 14.91 12.23
CA ASN A 127 -18.93 15.90 13.30
C ASN A 127 -17.70 15.87 14.22
N VAL A 128 -16.59 15.22 13.83
CA VAL A 128 -15.35 15.28 14.61
C VAL A 128 -14.78 16.70 14.54
N SER A 129 -14.95 17.46 15.61
CA SER A 129 -14.52 18.86 15.71
C SER A 129 -13.16 19.04 16.38
N GLU A 130 -12.73 18.08 17.20
CA GLU A 130 -11.45 18.08 17.91
C GLU A 130 -10.98 16.64 18.16
N PHE A 131 -9.68 16.46 18.42
CA PHE A 131 -9.20 15.23 19.03
C PHE A 131 -9.56 15.21 20.51
N ASP A 132 -9.79 14.01 21.06
CA ASP A 132 -9.87 13.87 22.50
C ASP A 132 -8.53 14.30 23.11
N LYS A 133 -8.58 15.37 23.91
CA LYS A 133 -7.40 15.96 24.54
C LYS A 133 -6.68 14.96 25.41
N ASN A 134 -7.38 14.00 26.02
CA ASN A 134 -6.79 12.99 26.87
C ASN A 134 -6.52 11.68 26.11
N LEU A 135 -6.85 11.57 24.82
CA LEU A 135 -6.79 10.30 24.08
C LEU A 135 -7.45 9.14 24.86
N GLU A 136 -8.56 9.41 25.55
CA GLU A 136 -9.33 8.40 26.28
C GLU A 136 -10.43 7.80 25.41
N THR A 137 -10.80 8.50 24.32
CA THR A 137 -11.80 8.09 23.35
C THR A 137 -11.32 8.32 21.92
N VAL A 138 -11.84 7.52 20.99
CA VAL A 138 -11.69 7.74 19.56
C VAL A 138 -13.04 7.70 18.84
N TYR A 139 -13.13 8.45 17.75
CA TYR A 139 -14.21 8.31 16.77
C TYR A 139 -13.83 7.25 15.76
N PHE A 140 -14.76 6.38 15.38
CA PHE A 140 -14.51 5.40 14.32
C PHE A 140 -15.22 5.84 13.05
N GLY A 141 -14.45 6.45 12.16
CA GLY A 141 -14.86 6.81 10.80
C GLY A 141 -14.50 5.75 9.75
N GLY A 142 -14.03 4.57 10.19
CA GLY A 142 -13.79 3.41 9.31
C GLY A 142 -12.33 3.20 8.90
N SER A 143 -11.36 3.83 9.58
CA SER A 143 -9.93 3.58 9.33
C SER A 143 -9.09 3.79 10.57
N VAL A 144 -8.33 2.75 10.95
CA VAL A 144 -7.41 2.76 12.10
C VAL A 144 -6.37 3.89 12.01
N ILE A 145 -6.01 4.28 10.78
CA ILE A 145 -5.04 5.33 10.52
C ILE A 145 -5.62 6.68 10.97
N THR A 146 -6.82 7.03 10.52
CA THR A 146 -7.50 8.28 10.87
C THR A 146 -8.02 8.29 12.30
N ASP A 147 -8.51 7.14 12.75
CA ASP A 147 -9.30 7.04 13.99
C ASP A 147 -8.43 6.93 15.23
N LEU A 148 -7.26 6.30 15.13
CA LEU A 148 -6.39 6.04 16.29
C LEU A 148 -4.93 6.39 16.04
N SER A 149 -4.36 6.01 14.90
CA SER A 149 -2.90 6.11 14.69
C SER A 149 -2.43 7.56 14.57
N ILE A 150 -3.16 8.40 13.83
CA ILE A 150 -2.90 9.84 13.73
C ILE A 150 -3.14 10.55 15.07
N PRO A 151 -4.32 10.41 15.72
CA PRO A 151 -4.54 11.00 17.05
C PRO A 151 -3.48 10.59 18.08
N LEU A 152 -3.07 9.32 18.09
CA LEU A 152 -2.00 8.83 18.96
C LEU A 152 -0.66 9.51 18.64
N ALA A 153 -0.25 9.57 17.37
CA ALA A 153 1.00 10.23 16.98
C ALA A 153 1.01 11.71 17.40
N VAL A 154 -0.11 12.41 17.20
CA VAL A 154 -0.30 13.80 17.61
C VAL A 154 -0.24 13.94 19.14
N TYR A 155 -0.91 13.06 19.89
CA TYR A 155 -0.85 13.02 21.36
C TYR A 155 0.56 12.74 21.89
N LEU A 156 1.35 11.91 21.19
CA LEU A 156 2.76 11.65 21.52
C LEU A 156 3.70 12.80 21.12
N GLY A 157 3.18 13.88 20.53
CA GLY A 157 3.91 15.09 20.19
C GLY A 157 4.65 15.04 18.84
N ILE A 158 4.35 14.07 17.98
CA ILE A 158 4.99 13.93 16.67
C ILE A 158 4.57 15.07 15.74
N LYS A 159 5.54 15.65 15.02
CA LYS A 159 5.34 16.83 14.16
C LYS A 159 5.24 16.50 12.67
N LYS A 160 5.85 15.40 12.23
CA LYS A 160 5.79 14.94 10.83
C LYS A 160 5.34 13.49 10.77
N ILE A 161 4.15 13.26 10.23
CA ILE A 161 3.53 11.93 10.15
C ILE A 161 3.56 11.50 8.69
N PHE A 162 4.30 10.43 8.38
CA PHE A 162 4.37 9.85 7.04
C PHE A 162 3.51 8.58 6.99
N ILE A 163 2.58 8.50 6.04
CA ILE A 163 1.67 7.37 5.90
C ILE A 163 2.07 6.57 4.66
N ALA A 164 2.36 5.28 4.87
CA ALA A 164 2.62 4.29 3.84
C ALA A 164 1.49 3.26 3.77
N GLY A 165 1.27 2.63 2.61
CA GLY A 165 0.20 1.64 2.45
C GLY A 165 -1.21 2.21 2.65
N LEU A 166 -1.42 3.50 2.35
CA LEU A 166 -2.72 4.15 2.24
C LEU A 166 -3.04 4.38 0.76
N ASP A 167 -3.50 3.31 0.13
CA ASP A 167 -3.64 3.27 -1.33
C ASP A 167 -5.01 3.73 -1.85
N GLY A 168 -6.02 3.88 -0.98
CA GLY A 168 -7.39 4.23 -1.38
C GLY A 168 -8.23 2.99 -1.75
N PHE A 169 -9.55 3.14 -1.80
CA PHE A 169 -10.49 2.01 -1.95
C PHE A 169 -10.47 1.35 -3.31
N ASP A 170 -10.19 2.12 -4.36
CA ASP A 170 -10.23 1.62 -5.72
C ASP A 170 -8.86 1.11 -6.20
N ALA A 171 -7.76 1.43 -5.50
CA ALA A 171 -6.41 1.42 -6.11
C ALA A 171 -5.88 0.03 -6.47
N PHE A 172 -6.44 -1.03 -5.90
CA PHE A 172 -5.87 -2.37 -6.00
C PHE A 172 -6.92 -3.48 -5.91
N PRO A 173 -6.62 -4.68 -6.45
CA PRO A 173 -7.49 -5.87 -6.31
C PRO A 173 -7.86 -6.16 -4.87
N ASN A 174 -6.86 -5.92 -4.04
CA ASN A 174 -6.84 -6.22 -2.65
C ASN A 174 -6.70 -4.88 -1.96
N SER A 175 -7.68 -4.55 -1.13
CA SER A 175 -7.60 -3.41 -0.22
C SER A 175 -6.48 -3.58 0.82
N HIS A 176 -5.96 -4.80 1.00
CA HIS A 176 -4.94 -5.15 1.97
C HIS A 176 -3.88 -6.10 1.37
N ALA A 177 -2.60 -5.88 1.69
CA ALA A 177 -1.50 -6.77 1.41
C ALA A 177 -1.77 -8.15 2.05
N GLY A 178 -1.63 -9.21 1.27
CA GLY A 178 -1.88 -10.59 1.70
C GLY A 178 -3.31 -11.11 1.50
N ASN A 179 -3.97 -10.76 0.38
CA ASN A 179 -5.26 -11.31 -0.09
C ASN A 179 -6.38 -11.30 0.97
N ALA A 180 -6.87 -10.12 1.35
CA ALA A 180 -8.12 -10.02 2.11
C ALA A 180 -9.28 -9.74 1.15
N SER A 181 -10.11 -10.75 0.90
CA SER A 181 -11.25 -10.77 -0.02
C SER A 181 -12.52 -10.05 0.49
N HIS A 182 -12.40 -9.22 1.53
CA HIS A 182 -13.55 -8.56 2.15
C HIS A 182 -13.46 -7.05 1.99
N VAL A 183 -14.15 -6.53 0.99
CA VAL A 183 -14.59 -5.14 0.94
C VAL A 183 -15.74 -5.05 1.94
N LEU A 184 -15.44 -4.60 3.16
CA LEU A 184 -16.50 -4.12 4.05
C LEU A 184 -17.13 -2.89 3.41
N GLU A 185 -18.40 -2.62 3.69
CA GLU A 185 -19.08 -1.38 3.33
C GLU A 185 -18.30 -0.19 3.88
N VAL A 186 -17.40 0.36 3.07
CA VAL A 186 -16.67 1.57 3.43
C VAL A 186 -17.47 2.78 2.99
N LEU A 187 -17.28 3.90 3.69
CA LEU A 187 -17.81 5.20 3.30
C LEU A 187 -17.66 5.44 1.80
N PRO A 188 -18.63 6.14 1.17
CA PRO A 188 -18.44 6.66 -0.17
C PRO A 188 -17.08 7.38 -0.26
N PRO A 189 -16.31 7.21 -1.35
CA PRO A 189 -14.95 7.76 -1.45
C PRO A 189 -14.85 9.26 -1.12
N THR A 190 -15.88 10.04 -1.45
CA THR A 190 -15.99 11.47 -1.15
C THR A 190 -16.03 11.78 0.34
N GLU A 191 -16.74 10.97 1.11
CA GLU A 191 -16.92 11.17 2.55
C GLU A 191 -15.68 10.76 3.34
N TYR A 192 -15.03 9.68 2.93
CA TYR A 192 -13.73 9.31 3.51
C TYR A 192 -12.66 10.38 3.22
N LEU A 193 -12.67 10.97 2.02
CA LEU A 193 -11.77 12.07 1.67
C LEU A 193 -11.99 13.29 2.58
N ARG A 194 -13.25 13.71 2.78
CA ARG A 194 -13.59 14.81 3.70
C ARG A 194 -13.13 14.52 5.12
N TYR A 195 -13.31 13.29 5.57
CA TYR A 195 -12.86 12.89 6.90
C TYR A 195 -11.33 12.96 7.03
N GLN A 196 -10.57 12.47 6.05
CA GLN A 196 -9.11 12.63 6.03
C GLN A 196 -8.68 14.11 6.04
N GLN A 197 -9.34 14.97 5.26
CA GLN A 197 -9.07 16.42 5.26
C GLN A 197 -9.35 17.05 6.63
N LYS A 198 -10.44 16.63 7.30
CA LYS A 198 -10.75 17.10 8.65
C LYS A 198 -9.68 16.67 9.65
N ILE A 199 -9.29 15.39 9.63
CA ILE A 199 -8.19 14.87 10.48
C ILE A 199 -6.87 15.60 10.21
N LYS A 200 -6.59 15.96 8.95
CA LYS A 200 -5.43 16.79 8.59
C LYS A 200 -5.49 18.18 9.23
N SER A 201 -6.63 18.86 9.18
CA SER A 201 -6.83 20.15 9.84
C SER A 201 -6.56 20.04 11.34
N LEU A 202 -7.18 19.06 12.01
CA LEU A 202 -7.04 18.85 13.45
C LEU A 202 -5.59 18.55 13.85
N ALA A 203 -4.88 17.74 13.06
CA ALA A 203 -3.45 17.51 13.29
C ALA A 203 -2.62 18.80 13.11
N THR A 204 -2.96 19.62 12.12
CA THR A 204 -2.29 20.91 11.86
C THR A 204 -2.49 21.90 13.01
N GLU A 205 -3.70 21.95 13.57
CA GLU A 205 -4.03 22.76 14.76
C GLU A 205 -3.17 22.37 15.99
N HIS A 206 -2.70 21.12 16.04
CA HIS A 206 -1.79 20.60 17.08
C HIS A 206 -0.31 20.61 16.64
N GLY A 207 0.01 21.31 15.54
CA GLY A 207 1.38 21.49 15.04
C GLY A 207 1.97 20.27 14.34
N ALA A 208 1.15 19.32 13.87
CA ALA A 208 1.58 18.16 13.11
C ALA A 208 1.23 18.29 11.62
N LYS A 209 2.12 17.83 10.75
CA LYS A 209 1.90 17.74 9.30
C LYS A 209 1.80 16.27 8.88
N ILE A 210 0.86 15.96 7.99
CA ILE A 210 0.60 14.60 7.53
C ILE A 210 0.89 14.48 6.04
N TYR A 211 1.70 13.49 5.70
CA TYR A 211 2.18 13.22 4.36
C TYR A 211 1.82 11.80 3.93
N ASN A 212 1.19 11.64 2.77
CA ASN A 212 1.02 10.34 2.15
C ASN A 212 2.24 10.05 1.25
N ILE A 213 2.99 9.00 1.60
CA ILE A 213 4.16 8.52 0.85
C ILE A 213 3.89 7.21 0.11
N SER A 214 2.67 6.67 0.26
CA SER A 214 2.22 5.48 -0.45
C SER A 214 2.36 5.71 -1.94
N ALA A 215 2.77 4.70 -2.70
CA ALA A 215 2.73 4.79 -4.14
C ALA A 215 1.27 4.85 -4.64
N GLY A 216 0.34 4.06 -4.08
CA GLY A 216 -1.08 4.16 -4.45
C GLY A 216 -1.76 5.47 -4.01
N CYS A 217 -2.98 5.69 -4.51
CA CYS A 217 -3.86 6.85 -4.27
C CYS A 217 -3.47 8.15 -4.99
N LEU A 218 -4.31 8.61 -5.93
CA LEU A 218 -4.30 9.95 -6.55
C LEU A 218 -4.97 11.02 -5.70
N SER A 219 -5.99 10.63 -4.94
CA SER A 219 -6.90 11.52 -4.22
C SER A 219 -6.91 11.13 -2.75
N GLY A 220 -5.96 11.68 -1.99
CA GLY A 220 -5.93 11.55 -0.53
C GLY A 220 -6.26 12.89 0.12
N GLY A 221 -6.88 12.85 1.31
CA GLY A 221 -7.07 14.06 2.14
C GLY A 221 -5.78 14.56 2.79
N PHE A 222 -4.66 13.87 2.55
CA PHE A 222 -3.32 14.17 3.06
C PHE A 222 -2.37 14.57 1.92
N ASP A 223 -1.30 15.29 2.25
CA ASP A 223 -0.36 15.79 1.24
C ASP A 223 0.46 14.66 0.62
N LYS A 224 0.29 14.40 -0.68
CA LYS A 224 1.12 13.44 -1.41
C LYS A 224 2.53 14.02 -1.56
N VAL A 225 3.55 13.27 -1.13
CA VAL A 225 4.94 13.70 -1.27
C VAL A 225 5.83 12.59 -1.80
N ASN A 226 6.89 12.97 -2.52
CA ASN A 226 7.95 12.05 -2.86
C ASN A 226 8.78 11.76 -1.60
N PRO A 227 8.94 10.48 -1.18
CA PRO A 227 9.78 10.11 -0.05
C PRO A 227 11.20 10.69 -0.13
N GLY A 228 11.78 10.77 -1.33
CA GLY A 228 13.14 11.27 -1.53
C GLY A 228 13.36 12.69 -1.02
N ASN A 229 12.33 13.53 -1.03
CA ASN A 229 12.42 14.92 -0.57
C ASN A 229 12.63 15.04 0.95
N PHE A 230 12.48 13.94 1.70
CA PHE A 230 12.58 13.91 3.16
C PHE A 230 13.70 12.98 3.66
N GLY A 231 14.63 12.60 2.77
CA GLY A 231 15.64 11.57 3.06
C GLY A 231 15.04 10.17 3.23
N ILE A 232 13.83 9.95 2.69
CA ILE A 232 13.07 8.70 2.76
C ILE A 232 13.18 7.96 1.39
N SER A 233 14.00 8.45 0.45
CA SER A 233 14.29 7.78 -0.83
C SER A 233 14.85 6.38 -0.64
N ALA A 234 15.57 6.17 0.47
CA ALA A 234 16.14 4.88 0.83
C ALA A 234 15.07 3.83 1.16
N VAL A 235 13.84 4.24 1.50
CA VAL A 235 12.77 3.30 1.90
C VAL A 235 12.18 2.56 0.71
N ARG A 236 12.40 2.97 -0.54
CA ARG A 236 11.98 2.14 -1.68
C ARG A 236 12.86 0.91 -1.75
N ARG A 237 12.24 -0.27 -1.70
CA ARG A 237 12.93 -1.56 -1.79
C ARG A 237 13.75 -1.60 -3.08
N SER A 238 15.06 -1.68 -2.94
CA SER A 238 15.95 -1.99 -4.05
C SER A 238 15.61 -3.39 -4.56
N TYR A 239 15.29 -3.51 -5.85
CA TYR A 239 15.05 -4.81 -6.44
C TYR A 239 16.38 -5.51 -6.71
N ASN A 240 16.83 -6.30 -5.73
CA ASN A 240 18.12 -7.00 -5.79
C ASN A 240 18.03 -8.41 -6.42
N HIS A 241 16.86 -8.82 -6.91
CA HIS A 241 16.74 -10.12 -7.56
C HIS A 241 17.33 -10.08 -8.97
N GLU A 242 18.17 -11.08 -9.28
CA GLU A 242 18.68 -11.28 -10.62
C GLU A 242 17.53 -11.72 -11.56
N ILE A 243 17.21 -10.85 -12.51
CA ILE A 243 16.21 -11.15 -13.56
C ILE A 243 16.84 -11.60 -14.86
N LYS A 244 18.16 -11.54 -14.97
CA LYS A 244 18.88 -12.04 -16.13
C LYS A 244 18.56 -13.53 -16.27
N GLY A 245 18.15 -13.94 -17.48
CA GLY A 245 17.74 -15.32 -17.74
C GLY A 245 16.40 -15.72 -17.13
N LYS A 246 15.62 -14.80 -16.55
CA LYS A 246 14.22 -15.04 -16.18
C LYS A 246 13.28 -14.71 -17.33
N PHE A 247 12.23 -15.51 -17.45
CA PHE A 247 11.20 -15.40 -18.47
C PHE A 247 9.90 -14.88 -17.88
N PHE A 248 9.08 -14.21 -18.68
CA PHE A 248 7.85 -13.56 -18.26
C PHE A 248 6.76 -13.75 -19.31
N ALA A 249 5.51 -13.83 -18.88
CA ALA A 249 4.36 -13.71 -19.77
C ALA A 249 3.84 -12.27 -19.72
N LEU A 250 3.92 -11.57 -20.86
CA LEU A 250 3.29 -10.27 -21.07
C LEU A 250 2.09 -10.48 -21.99
N GLY A 251 0.98 -10.88 -21.39
CA GLY A 251 -0.24 -11.20 -22.12
C GLY A 251 -0.07 -12.47 -22.92
N ARG A 252 -0.25 -12.38 -24.24
CA ARG A 252 -0.06 -13.51 -25.17
C ARG A 252 1.41 -13.74 -25.55
N ASP A 253 2.33 -12.87 -25.13
CA ASP A 253 3.72 -12.95 -25.53
C ASP A 253 4.61 -13.44 -24.37
N SER A 254 5.49 -14.40 -24.64
CA SER A 254 6.56 -14.80 -23.74
C SER A 254 7.81 -13.95 -23.99
N CYS A 255 8.41 -13.46 -22.90
CA CYS A 255 9.45 -12.44 -22.93
C CYS A 255 10.63 -12.79 -22.00
N VAL A 256 11.77 -12.14 -22.24
CA VAL A 256 12.98 -12.17 -21.39
C VAL A 256 13.48 -10.74 -21.19
N CYS A 257 14.12 -10.48 -20.06
CA CYS A 257 14.82 -9.21 -19.83
C CYS A 257 16.30 -9.32 -20.22
N GLU A 258 16.79 -8.36 -21.00
CA GLU A 258 18.20 -8.22 -21.35
C GLU A 258 18.76 -6.94 -20.73
N LYS A 259 20.01 -6.98 -20.23
CA LYS A 259 20.70 -5.78 -19.74
C LYS A 259 21.50 -5.16 -20.88
N PRO A 260 21.08 -4.02 -21.45
CA PRO A 260 21.90 -3.30 -22.43
C PRO A 260 23.15 -2.68 -21.79
N TYR A 261 23.10 -2.39 -20.49
CA TYR A 261 24.20 -1.79 -19.72
C TYR A 261 24.45 -2.61 -18.45
N PRO A 262 25.58 -3.31 -18.30
CA PRO A 262 25.87 -4.16 -17.14
C PRO A 262 25.73 -3.44 -15.79
N GLU A 263 26.23 -2.20 -15.74
CA GLU A 263 26.33 -1.36 -14.55
C GLU A 263 25.05 -0.61 -14.17
N LYS A 264 24.03 -0.59 -15.04
CA LYS A 264 22.77 0.14 -14.78
C LYS A 264 21.62 -0.84 -14.51
N PRO A 265 20.71 -0.53 -13.57
CA PRO A 265 19.50 -1.32 -13.33
C PRO A 265 18.41 -0.99 -14.37
N ILE A 266 18.78 -1.07 -15.66
CA ILE A 266 17.92 -0.76 -16.81
C ILE A 266 17.93 -1.95 -17.74
N TYR A 267 16.76 -2.27 -18.29
CA TYR A 267 16.54 -3.49 -19.05
C TYR A 267 15.80 -3.21 -20.36
N LEU A 268 16.05 -4.06 -21.35
CA LEU A 268 15.21 -4.26 -22.53
C LEU A 268 14.30 -5.46 -22.26
N ILE A 269 13.05 -5.39 -22.69
CA ILE A 269 12.12 -6.52 -22.62
C ILE A 269 11.96 -7.07 -24.03
N LYS A 270 12.44 -8.30 -24.25
CA LYS A 270 12.51 -8.92 -25.57
C LYS A 270 11.56 -10.10 -25.66
N ARG A 271 10.81 -10.17 -26.75
CA ARG A 271 9.91 -11.26 -27.07
C ARG A 271 10.68 -12.46 -27.63
N LEU A 272 10.39 -13.64 -27.10
CA LEU A 272 11.17 -14.86 -27.40
C LEU A 272 10.99 -15.36 -28.83
N LYS A 273 9.81 -15.17 -29.43
CA LYS A 273 9.45 -15.79 -30.71
C LYS A 273 10.15 -15.15 -31.93
N ASP A 274 10.42 -13.85 -31.87
CA ASP A 274 10.85 -13.05 -33.03
C ASP A 274 11.92 -12.00 -32.70
N ASN A 275 12.39 -11.92 -31.44
CA ASN A 275 13.39 -10.96 -30.98
C ASN A 275 12.96 -9.48 -31.06
N PHE A 276 11.66 -9.21 -31.05
CA PHE A 276 11.14 -7.83 -30.97
C PHE A 276 11.22 -7.34 -29.53
N HIS A 277 11.39 -6.02 -29.34
CA HIS A 277 11.50 -5.41 -28.03
C HIS A 277 10.26 -4.59 -27.68
N LEU A 278 9.84 -4.65 -26.43
CA LEU A 278 8.73 -3.87 -25.90
C LEU A 278 9.14 -2.40 -25.83
N ARG A 279 8.33 -1.56 -26.43
CA ARG A 279 8.41 -0.10 -26.30
C ARG A 279 7.03 0.49 -26.07
N HIS A 280 7.00 1.79 -25.81
CA HIS A 280 5.75 2.52 -25.65
C HIS A 280 5.70 3.79 -26.50
N ARG A 281 4.48 4.22 -26.85
CA ARG A 281 4.22 5.54 -27.45
C ARG A 281 2.82 5.99 -27.05
N ARG A 282 2.70 7.20 -26.49
CA ARG A 282 1.41 7.79 -26.06
C ARG A 282 0.57 6.83 -25.19
N GLY A 283 1.22 6.13 -24.25
CA GLY A 283 0.56 5.17 -23.35
C GLY A 283 0.28 3.78 -23.94
N VAL A 284 0.48 3.58 -25.25
CA VAL A 284 0.30 2.30 -25.92
C VAL A 284 1.60 1.50 -25.89
N LEU A 285 1.52 0.22 -25.55
CA LEU A 285 2.63 -0.72 -25.57
C LEU A 285 2.60 -1.55 -26.85
N PHE A 286 3.75 -1.75 -27.47
CA PHE A 286 3.89 -2.56 -28.68
C PHE A 286 5.30 -3.11 -28.80
N PHE A 287 5.45 -4.16 -29.60
CA PHE A 287 6.73 -4.80 -29.89
C PHE A 287 7.26 -4.29 -31.23
N GLU A 288 8.54 -3.90 -31.28
CA GLU A 288 9.21 -3.45 -32.50
C GLU A 288 10.64 -4.00 -32.57
N LYS A 289 11.17 -4.19 -33.78
CA LYS A 289 12.57 -4.54 -33.98
C LYS A 289 13.44 -3.32 -33.65
N MET A 290 14.54 -3.52 -32.93
CA MET A 290 15.52 -2.46 -32.74
C MET A 290 16.44 -2.43 -33.96
N ASP A 291 16.41 -1.33 -34.69
CA ASP A 291 17.41 -1.05 -35.71
C ASP A 291 18.63 -0.46 -34.99
N GLY A 292 19.84 -0.98 -35.26
CA GLY A 292 21.06 -0.76 -34.44
C GLY A 292 21.53 0.69 -34.21
N ASN A 293 20.78 1.69 -34.69
CA ASN A 293 20.97 3.12 -34.45
C ASN A 293 19.96 3.73 -33.46
N ASP A 294 19.04 2.93 -32.88
CA ASP A 294 17.99 3.45 -32.00
C ASP A 294 18.52 3.79 -30.60
N GLN A 295 18.84 5.08 -30.38
CA GLN A 295 19.04 5.67 -29.03
C GLN A 295 17.72 5.94 -28.29
N LYS A 296 16.67 5.18 -28.60
CA LYS A 296 15.32 5.49 -28.11
C LYS A 296 15.14 4.99 -26.68
N GLU A 297 14.96 5.93 -25.76
CA GLU A 297 14.76 5.62 -24.34
C GLU A 297 13.40 4.96 -24.01
N ASP A 298 12.47 4.93 -24.97
CA ASP A 298 11.14 4.30 -24.81
C ASP A 298 11.16 2.76 -24.89
N PHE A 299 12.33 2.17 -25.18
CA PHE A 299 12.60 0.73 -25.03
C PHE A 299 13.16 0.36 -23.65
N LEU A 300 13.56 1.34 -22.84
CA LEU A 300 14.29 1.12 -21.60
C LEU A 300 13.32 1.03 -20.41
N TRP A 301 13.53 0.01 -19.58
CA TRP A 301 12.67 -0.31 -18.45
C TRP A 301 13.46 -0.38 -17.15
N LYS A 302 12.95 0.23 -16.09
CA LYS A 302 13.36 -0.05 -14.71
C LYS A 302 12.47 -1.14 -14.12
N ILE A 303 13.05 -1.97 -13.27
CA ILE A 303 12.34 -3.09 -12.65
C ILE A 303 12.36 -2.94 -11.14
N GLU A 304 11.19 -3.09 -10.55
CA GLU A 304 10.93 -2.97 -9.11
C GLU A 304 10.12 -4.19 -8.62
N PRO A 305 10.08 -4.46 -7.29
CA PRO A 305 9.20 -5.50 -6.77
C PRO A 305 7.75 -5.20 -7.13
N SER A 306 6.91 -6.21 -7.38
CA SER A 306 5.48 -6.00 -7.64
C SER A 306 4.74 -5.48 -6.41
N PHE A 307 3.60 -4.81 -6.65
CA PHE A 307 2.67 -4.41 -5.59
C PHE A 307 1.91 -5.60 -4.97
N TYR A 308 1.71 -6.67 -5.72
CA TYR A 308 0.97 -7.86 -5.30
C TYR A 308 1.84 -8.86 -4.54
N ASP A 309 3.00 -9.24 -5.10
CA ASP A 309 3.93 -10.19 -4.51
C ASP A 309 5.37 -9.68 -4.66
N LYS A 310 6.14 -9.68 -3.56
CA LYS A 310 7.54 -9.23 -3.54
C LYS A 310 8.46 -10.04 -4.46
N LYS A 311 8.11 -11.29 -4.79
CA LYS A 311 8.85 -12.16 -5.72
C LYS A 311 8.53 -11.84 -7.18
N TRP A 312 7.46 -11.10 -7.43
CA TRP A 312 7.04 -10.67 -8.76
C TRP A 312 7.60 -9.29 -9.07
N VAL A 313 7.49 -8.87 -10.33
CA VAL A 313 8.07 -7.61 -10.81
C VAL A 313 7.03 -6.63 -11.34
N SER A 314 7.38 -5.36 -11.26
CA SER A 314 6.77 -4.26 -11.98
C SER A 314 7.75 -3.71 -13.01
N PHE A 315 7.26 -3.36 -14.20
CA PHE A 315 8.07 -2.68 -15.22
C PHE A 315 7.69 -1.19 -15.28
N ILE A 316 8.69 -0.32 -15.18
CA ILE A 316 8.54 1.13 -15.18
C ILE A 316 9.27 1.69 -16.39
N SER A 317 8.63 2.60 -17.11
CA SER A 317 9.27 3.30 -18.21
C SER A 317 10.47 4.11 -17.71
N TYR A 318 11.63 3.97 -18.37
CA TYR A 318 12.83 4.73 -17.99
C TYR A 318 12.67 6.23 -18.25
N ASN A 319 12.15 6.60 -19.43
CA ASN A 319 11.96 7.99 -19.83
C ASN A 319 10.66 8.62 -19.31
N VAL A 320 9.73 7.81 -18.78
CA VAL A 320 8.52 8.29 -18.11
C VAL A 320 8.37 7.58 -16.75
N PRO A 321 9.21 7.92 -15.76
CA PRO A 321 9.41 7.13 -14.52
C PRO A 321 8.22 7.07 -13.57
N THR A 322 7.14 7.79 -13.88
CA THR A 322 5.85 7.72 -13.16
C THR A 322 4.89 6.68 -13.75
N HIS A 323 5.24 6.04 -14.88
CA HIS A 323 4.36 5.12 -15.56
C HIS A 323 4.83 3.67 -15.52
N TYR A 324 3.87 2.78 -15.30
CA TYR A 324 4.04 1.34 -15.15
C TYR A 324 3.36 0.60 -16.31
N VAL A 325 3.93 -0.54 -16.69
CA VAL A 325 3.25 -1.50 -17.56
C VAL A 325 2.11 -2.14 -16.77
N THR A 326 0.90 -2.01 -17.28
CA THR A 326 -0.31 -2.44 -16.58
C THR A 326 -1.26 -3.17 -17.49
N SER A 327 -1.92 -4.20 -16.96
CA SER A 327 -3.08 -4.77 -17.65
C SER A 327 -4.33 -3.95 -17.32
N ILE A 328 -5.14 -3.68 -18.32
CA ILE A 328 -6.40 -2.92 -18.17
C ILE A 328 -7.54 -3.84 -17.71
N ASP A 329 -7.39 -5.14 -17.91
CA ASP A 329 -8.36 -6.17 -17.60
C ASP A 329 -7.64 -7.44 -17.12
N HIS A 330 -8.42 -8.49 -16.81
CA HIS A 330 -7.91 -9.81 -16.45
C HIS A 330 -7.28 -10.57 -17.63
N LEU A 331 -7.29 -9.96 -18.82
CA LEU A 331 -7.18 -10.61 -20.12
C LEU A 331 -6.24 -9.85 -21.06
N SER A 332 -5.18 -9.23 -20.56
CA SER A 332 -3.93 -9.03 -21.33
C SER A 332 -3.77 -7.80 -22.23
N ASN A 333 -4.66 -6.81 -22.22
CA ASN A 333 -4.34 -5.55 -22.91
C ASN A 333 -3.42 -4.70 -22.03
N PHE A 334 -2.14 -4.66 -22.36
CA PHE A 334 -1.18 -3.85 -21.62
C PHE A 334 -1.17 -2.39 -22.10
N LYS A 335 -1.22 -1.47 -21.15
CA LYS A 335 -0.97 -0.04 -21.35
C LYS A 335 0.10 0.46 -20.40
N LEU A 336 0.72 1.56 -20.80
CA LEU A 336 1.61 2.33 -19.96
C LEU A 336 0.77 3.42 -19.28
N ASN A 337 0.55 3.28 -17.98
CA ASN A 337 -0.31 4.19 -17.20
C ASN A 337 0.46 4.78 -16.02
N ARG A 338 0.10 5.99 -15.58
CA ARG A 338 0.63 6.59 -14.34
C ARG A 338 0.22 5.77 -13.13
N PHE A 339 1.14 5.43 -12.24
CA PHE A 339 0.84 4.68 -11.00
C PHE A 339 -0.35 5.27 -10.22
N GLU A 340 -0.44 6.60 -10.25
CA GLU A 340 -1.47 7.43 -9.67
C GLU A 340 -2.89 7.07 -10.17
N GLY A 341 -3.07 6.80 -11.47
CA GLY A 341 -4.38 6.65 -12.10
C GLY A 341 -4.94 5.23 -12.18
N ILE A 342 -4.38 4.27 -11.45
CA ILE A 342 -4.62 2.86 -11.74
C ILE A 342 -5.26 2.15 -10.56
N TYR A 343 -6.44 1.61 -10.85
CA TYR A 343 -7.42 1.09 -9.91
C TYR A 343 -7.80 -0.35 -10.33
N ASN A 344 -6.83 -1.25 -10.47
CA ASN A 344 -7.07 -2.57 -11.08
C ASN A 344 -6.36 -3.74 -10.39
N THR A 345 -7.09 -4.85 -10.32
CA THR A 345 -6.67 -6.18 -9.88
C THR A 345 -5.42 -6.73 -10.58
N TYR A 346 -5.12 -6.25 -11.79
CA TYR A 346 -4.04 -6.71 -12.65
C TYR A 346 -2.89 -5.70 -12.80
N PHE A 347 -2.72 -4.84 -11.80
CA PHE A 347 -1.72 -3.79 -11.82
C PHE A 347 -0.28 -4.32 -11.74
N SER A 348 0.50 -4.07 -12.81
CA SER A 348 1.97 -4.15 -12.89
C SER A 348 2.63 -5.24 -12.03
N SER A 349 2.16 -6.48 -12.16
CA SER A 349 2.61 -7.60 -11.34
C SER A 349 2.85 -8.81 -12.22
N PHE A 350 4.12 -9.07 -12.54
CA PHE A 350 4.54 -10.12 -13.45
C PHE A 350 5.39 -11.16 -12.72
N GLN A 351 4.99 -12.41 -12.82
CA GLN A 351 5.76 -13.51 -12.24
C GLN A 351 7.00 -13.79 -13.09
N PRO A 352 8.21 -13.77 -12.52
CA PRO A 352 9.41 -14.29 -13.17
C PRO A 352 9.40 -15.83 -13.14
N TYR A 353 9.71 -16.45 -14.29
CA TYR A 353 9.89 -17.88 -14.44
C TYR A 353 11.36 -18.22 -14.71
N THR A 354 11.86 -19.28 -14.09
CA THR A 354 13.22 -19.79 -14.36
C THR A 354 13.27 -20.62 -15.65
N LEU A 355 12.20 -21.37 -15.94
CA LEU A 355 12.09 -22.17 -17.16
C LEU A 355 11.28 -21.41 -18.21
N ARG A 356 11.81 -21.38 -19.45
CA ARG A 356 11.18 -20.75 -20.60
C ARG A 356 9.76 -21.28 -20.84
N GLN A 357 9.60 -22.61 -20.77
CA GLN A 357 8.34 -23.30 -20.99
C GLN A 357 7.20 -22.77 -20.10
N HIS A 358 7.47 -22.48 -18.82
CA HIS A 358 6.43 -21.98 -17.92
C HIS A 358 5.92 -20.58 -18.31
N ALA A 359 6.78 -19.73 -18.88
CA ALA A 359 6.37 -18.44 -19.39
C ALA A 359 5.54 -18.57 -20.68
N GLU A 360 5.89 -19.53 -21.54
CA GLU A 360 5.14 -19.86 -22.76
C GLU A 360 3.75 -20.43 -22.42
N GLU A 361 3.66 -21.41 -21.53
CA GLU A 361 2.39 -21.97 -21.04
C GLU A 361 1.50 -20.89 -20.40
N ARG A 362 2.09 -19.98 -19.62
CA ARG A 362 1.32 -18.85 -19.05
C ARG A 362 0.82 -17.90 -20.14
N ALA A 363 1.63 -17.62 -21.16
CA ALA A 363 1.25 -16.75 -22.27
C ALA A 363 0.14 -17.38 -23.14
N GLU A 364 0.22 -18.69 -23.40
CA GLU A 364 -0.83 -19.46 -24.08
C GLU A 364 -2.14 -19.43 -23.29
N LYS A 365 -2.08 -19.68 -21.97
CA LYS A 365 -3.26 -19.57 -21.11
C LYS A 365 -3.89 -18.18 -21.16
N ASN A 366 -3.08 -17.12 -21.14
CA ASN A 366 -3.60 -15.75 -21.28
C ASN A 366 -4.27 -15.54 -22.64
N ALA A 367 -3.69 -16.07 -23.73
CA ALA A 367 -4.26 -16.00 -25.07
C ALA A 367 -5.62 -16.73 -25.16
N MET A 368 -5.71 -17.94 -24.60
CA MET A 368 -6.98 -18.68 -24.55
C MET A 368 -8.07 -17.90 -23.80
N LEU A 369 -7.72 -17.32 -22.65
CA LEU A 369 -8.67 -16.51 -21.87
C LEU A 369 -9.14 -15.27 -22.64
N MET A 370 -8.25 -14.61 -23.39
CA MET A 370 -8.63 -13.49 -24.28
C MET A 370 -9.64 -13.91 -25.34
N ASP A 371 -9.41 -15.06 -25.97
CA ASP A 371 -10.26 -15.52 -27.06
C ASP A 371 -11.63 -15.96 -26.53
N ILE A 372 -11.69 -16.60 -25.35
CA ILE A 372 -12.95 -16.90 -24.66
C ILE A 372 -13.76 -15.62 -24.39
N GLU A 373 -13.13 -14.55 -23.92
CA GLU A 373 -13.86 -13.32 -23.62
C GLU A 373 -14.37 -12.63 -24.88
N LYS A 374 -13.57 -12.61 -25.96
CA LYS A 374 -14.04 -12.11 -27.25
C LYS A 374 -15.27 -12.89 -27.73
N MET A 375 -15.25 -14.21 -27.59
CA MET A 375 -16.41 -15.04 -27.93
C MET A 375 -17.63 -14.68 -27.07
N LYS A 376 -17.48 -14.50 -25.75
CA LYS A 376 -18.57 -14.05 -24.87
C LYS A 376 -19.13 -12.70 -25.27
N GLN A 377 -18.27 -11.72 -25.60
CA GLN A 377 -18.70 -10.40 -26.04
C GLN A 377 -19.47 -10.47 -27.35
N MET A 378 -19.02 -11.29 -28.31
CA MET A 378 -19.73 -11.52 -29.57
C MET A 378 -21.11 -12.14 -29.36
N VAL A 379 -21.22 -13.16 -28.49
CA VAL A 379 -22.50 -13.79 -28.15
C VAL A 379 -23.43 -12.83 -27.43
N GLY A 380 -22.93 -12.07 -26.45
CA GLY A 380 -23.72 -11.05 -25.73
C GLY A 380 -24.24 -9.94 -26.64
N HIS A 381 -23.43 -9.50 -27.62
CA HIS A 381 -23.88 -8.56 -28.65
C HIS A 381 -24.96 -9.15 -29.57
N GLN A 382 -24.88 -10.44 -29.93
CA GLN A 382 -25.91 -11.09 -30.74
C GLN A 382 -27.25 -11.24 -29.99
N LEU A 383 -27.21 -11.57 -28.70
CA LEU A 383 -28.42 -11.67 -27.86
C LEU A 383 -29.11 -10.31 -27.67
N ASN A 384 -28.33 -9.25 -27.38
CA ASN A 384 -28.88 -7.88 -27.28
C ASN A 384 -29.45 -7.37 -28.61
N TYR A 385 -28.92 -7.83 -29.75
CA TYR A 385 -29.48 -7.50 -31.07
C TYR A 385 -30.76 -8.26 -31.40
N ALA A 386 -30.98 -9.43 -30.80
CA ALA A 386 -32.20 -10.22 -30.94
C ALA A 386 -33.33 -9.62 -30.10
N ASP A 387 -33.05 -9.23 -28.85
CA ASP A 387 -34.03 -8.59 -27.96
C ASP A 387 -34.44 -7.17 -28.40
N ALA A 388 -33.58 -6.44 -29.13
CA ALA A 388 -33.92 -5.13 -29.69
C ALA A 388 -34.76 -5.19 -30.98
N ARG A 389 -35.02 -6.39 -31.51
CA ARG A 389 -35.83 -6.63 -32.71
C ARG A 389 -37.14 -7.39 -32.43
N SER A 390 -37.35 -7.82 -31.19
CA SER A 390 -38.64 -8.25 -30.63
C SER A 390 -39.35 -7.07 -29.98
#